data_AF-A0A2M7PIK2-F1
#
_entry.id   AF-A0A2M7PIK2-F1
#
_cell.length_a   1.000
_cell.length_b   1.000
_cell.length_c   1.000
_cell.angle_alpha   90.00
_cell.angle_beta   90.00
_cell.angle_gamma   90.00
#
_symmetry.space_group_name_H-M   'P 1'
#
loop_
_entity.id
_entity.type
_entity.pdbx_description
1 polymer ?
#
loop_
_entity_poly.entity_id
_entity_poly.type
_entity_poly.pdbx_seq_one_letter_code
_entity_poly.pdbx_strand_id
1 'polypeptide(L)'
;RSFVQPYYQPTFNLRRGMYVLDNLWDGIGAILINNPEVKFLFGKVTMYLDFDKFARDLILFFMQKYFPDPENLIYPHHPLPLYTDSKILDSIFTGCNYEENYRILVQKVRKLGENIPPLVNAYMNLSSTMKSFGTALNDHFGEVEETGILLTVADIFPVKVERHLTTYKKQ
;
A
#
# COMPACT_ATOMS: atom_id res chain seq x y z
N ARG A 1 14.76 6.11 0.92
CA ARG A 1 15.09 6.28 2.36
C ARG A 1 13.79 6.51 3.14
N SER A 2 13.56 5.86 4.29
CA SER A 2 12.34 6.09 5.09
C SER A 2 12.30 7.52 5.64
N PHE A 3 11.12 8.15 5.67
CA PHE A 3 10.92 9.46 6.31
C PHE A 3 10.96 9.37 7.85
N VAL A 4 10.86 8.16 8.39
CA VAL A 4 11.00 7.89 9.83
C VAL A 4 12.46 8.08 10.22
N GLN A 5 12.70 8.93 11.21
CA GLN A 5 14.05 9.21 11.71
C GLN A 5 14.73 7.91 12.20
N PRO A 6 16.04 7.68 11.91
CA PRO A 6 16.71 6.39 12.17
C PRO A 6 16.53 5.79 13.57
N TYR A 7 16.56 6.58 14.65
CA TYR A 7 16.37 6.10 16.03
C TYR A 7 14.95 5.59 16.33
N TYR A 8 14.00 5.86 15.43
CA TYR A 8 12.63 5.37 15.48
C TYR A 8 12.39 4.29 14.42
N GLN A 9 13.42 3.79 13.74
CA GLN A 9 13.26 2.65 12.84
C GLN A 9 13.45 1.34 13.62
N PRO A 10 12.63 0.29 13.34
CA PRO A 10 12.72 -1.00 14.05
C PRO A 10 14.11 -1.63 14.00
N THR A 11 14.86 -1.41 12.92
CA THR A 11 16.22 -1.90 12.71
C THR A 11 17.23 -1.32 13.70
N PHE A 12 16.98 -0.11 14.21
CA PHE A 12 17.85 0.58 15.19
C PHE A 12 17.32 0.49 16.62
N ASN A 13 16.00 0.67 16.80
CA ASN A 13 15.36 0.57 18.12
C ASN A 13 13.99 -0.07 17.95
N LEU A 14 13.93 -1.37 18.21
CA LEU A 14 12.70 -2.15 18.05
C LEU A 14 11.55 -1.58 18.88
N ARG A 15 11.80 -1.17 20.13
CA ARG A 15 10.76 -0.67 21.05
C ARG A 15 10.15 0.65 20.57
N ARG A 16 10.96 1.58 20.06
CA ARG A 16 10.47 2.86 19.52
C ARG A 16 9.90 2.72 18.12
N GLY A 17 10.50 1.86 17.29
CA GLY A 17 10.08 1.68 15.91
C GLY A 17 8.82 0.85 15.73
N MET A 18 8.49 -0.03 16.67
CA MET A 18 7.28 -0.86 16.63
C MET A 18 6.00 -0.03 16.51
N TYR A 19 5.95 1.17 17.08
CA TYR A 19 4.76 2.01 17.14
C TYR A 19 4.73 3.13 16.10
N VAL A 20 5.74 3.28 15.24
CA VAL A 20 5.81 4.45 14.35
C VAL A 20 4.67 4.45 13.33
N LEU A 21 4.38 3.30 12.75
CA LEU A 21 3.27 3.19 11.80
C LEU A 21 1.93 3.44 12.49
N ASP A 22 1.77 2.89 13.70
CA ASP A 22 0.59 3.11 14.53
C ASP A 22 0.41 4.61 14.87
N ASN A 23 1.48 5.32 15.24
CA ASN A 23 1.42 6.76 15.52
C ASN A 23 1.06 7.61 14.29
N LEU A 24 1.49 7.19 13.09
CA LEU A 24 1.08 7.87 11.85
C LEU A 24 -0.42 7.71 11.61
N TRP A 25 -0.96 6.52 11.90
CA TRP A 25 -2.39 6.26 11.85
C TRP A 25 -3.17 7.09 12.87
N ASP A 26 -2.64 7.27 14.08
CA ASP A 26 -3.26 8.16 15.08
C ASP A 26 -3.34 9.60 14.57
N GLY A 27 -2.29 10.09 13.89
CA GLY A 27 -2.27 11.41 13.28
C GLY A 27 -3.28 11.57 12.13
N ILE A 28 -3.33 10.60 11.21
CA ILE A 28 -4.35 10.55 10.15
C ILE A 28 -5.74 10.52 10.77
N GLY A 29 -5.91 9.74 11.84
CA GLY A 29 -7.17 9.60 12.52
C GLY A 29 -7.66 10.91 13.15
N ALA A 30 -6.77 11.64 13.82
CA ALA A 30 -7.09 12.96 14.37
C ALA A 30 -7.57 13.94 13.28
N ILE A 31 -6.95 13.90 12.09
CA ILE A 31 -7.40 14.72 10.95
C ILE A 31 -8.81 14.32 10.52
N LEU A 32 -9.11 13.02 10.40
CA LEU A 32 -10.44 12.56 10.01
C LEU A 32 -11.53 12.92 11.03
N ILE A 33 -11.24 12.85 12.34
CA ILE A 33 -12.19 13.23 13.40
C ILE A 33 -12.48 14.73 13.39
N ASN A 34 -11.46 15.54 13.12
CA ASN A 34 -11.62 16.99 13.07
C ASN A 34 -12.29 17.47 11.78
N ASN A 35 -12.24 16.68 10.71
CA ASN A 35 -12.77 17.01 9.38
C ASN A 35 -13.70 15.88 8.86
N PRO A 36 -14.89 15.69 9.47
CA PRO A 36 -15.81 14.59 9.14
C PRO A 36 -16.35 14.65 7.70
N GLU A 37 -16.20 15.78 7.01
CA GLU A 37 -16.52 15.95 5.60
C GLU A 37 -15.53 15.25 4.65
N VAL A 38 -14.35 14.84 5.14
CA VAL A 38 -13.35 14.13 4.34
C VAL A 38 -13.84 12.72 4.05
N LYS A 39 -14.14 12.46 2.78
CA LYS A 39 -14.63 11.15 2.31
C LYS A 39 -13.54 10.23 1.77
N PHE A 40 -12.45 10.83 1.28
CA PHE A 40 -11.41 10.10 0.57
C PHE A 40 -10.01 10.52 1.01
N LEU A 41 -9.10 9.56 1.07
CA LEU A 41 -7.67 9.78 1.22
C LEU A 41 -6.98 9.33 -0.07
N PHE A 42 -6.30 10.26 -0.73
CA PHE A 42 -5.55 10.00 -1.95
C PHE A 42 -4.04 10.04 -1.66
N GLY A 43 -3.30 9.11 -2.26
CA GLY A 43 -1.86 9.04 -2.08
C GLY A 43 -1.20 8.14 -3.12
N LYS A 44 0.04 7.79 -2.85
CA LYS A 44 0.82 6.90 -3.70
C LYS A 44 1.68 5.94 -2.89
N VAL A 45 2.00 4.82 -3.49
CA VAL A 45 3.07 3.91 -3.05
C VAL A 45 4.23 4.00 -4.02
N THR A 46 5.44 3.82 -3.51
CA THR A 46 6.67 3.95 -4.28
C THR A 46 7.47 2.64 -4.23
N MET A 47 7.95 2.19 -5.38
CA MET A 47 8.93 1.10 -5.52
C MET A 47 10.18 1.63 -6.22
N TYR A 48 11.34 1.12 -5.84
CA TYR A 48 12.62 1.53 -6.42
C TYR A 48 12.97 0.63 -7.62
N LEU A 49 13.76 1.16 -8.56
CA LEU A 49 14.13 0.45 -9.79
C LEU A 49 15.07 -0.74 -9.57
N ASP A 50 15.71 -0.83 -8.41
CA ASP A 50 16.56 -1.95 -8.01
C ASP A 50 15.76 -3.16 -7.50
N PHE A 51 14.45 -3.02 -7.31
CA PHE A 51 13.56 -4.11 -6.90
C PHE A 51 13.45 -5.16 -8.01
N ASP A 52 13.43 -6.45 -7.64
CA ASP A 52 13.25 -7.53 -8.62
C ASP A 52 11.99 -7.32 -9.47
N LYS A 53 12.15 -7.28 -10.81
CA LYS A 53 11.07 -6.93 -11.74
C LYS A 53 9.88 -7.88 -11.67
N PHE A 54 10.13 -9.17 -11.44
CA PHE A 54 9.07 -10.16 -11.33
C PHE A 54 8.35 -10.04 -9.98
N ALA A 55 9.08 -9.79 -8.89
CA ALA A 55 8.50 -9.48 -7.59
C ALA A 55 7.63 -8.21 -7.63
N ARG A 56 8.12 -7.16 -8.31
CA ARG A 56 7.41 -5.91 -8.56
C ARG A 56 6.11 -6.16 -9.32
N ASP A 57 6.19 -6.90 -10.44
CA ASP A 57 5.02 -7.22 -11.24
C ASP A 57 3.99 -8.04 -10.47
N LEU A 58 4.41 -8.98 -9.62
CA LEU A 58 3.52 -9.73 -8.72
C LEU A 58 2.75 -8.81 -7.79
N ILE A 59 3.41 -7.81 -7.19
CA ILE A 59 2.77 -6.84 -6.28
C ILE A 59 1.78 -5.96 -7.05
N LEU A 60 2.19 -5.38 -8.18
CA LEU A 60 1.33 -4.51 -8.98
C LEU A 60 0.11 -5.25 -9.53
N PHE A 61 0.31 -6.46 -10.04
CA PHE A 61 -0.78 -7.29 -10.52
C PHE A 61 -1.75 -7.66 -9.39
N PHE A 62 -1.23 -8.02 -8.21
CA PHE A 62 -2.07 -8.31 -7.05
C PHE A 62 -2.90 -7.09 -6.64
N MET A 63 -2.29 -5.89 -6.62
CA MET A 63 -3.02 -4.64 -6.35
C MET A 63 -4.12 -4.40 -7.39
N GLN A 64 -3.83 -4.54 -8.67
CA GLN A 64 -4.83 -4.35 -9.74
C GLN A 64 -5.97 -5.38 -9.65
N LYS A 65 -5.66 -6.64 -9.30
CA LYS A 65 -6.65 -7.72 -9.18
C LYS A 65 -7.64 -7.48 -8.04
N TYR A 66 -7.16 -7.01 -6.89
CA TYR A 66 -7.98 -6.88 -5.67
C TYR A 66 -8.49 -5.47 -5.40
N PHE A 67 -7.82 -4.47 -5.96
CA PHE A 67 -8.12 -3.05 -5.76
C PHE A 67 -8.20 -2.33 -7.11
N PRO A 68 -9.08 -2.76 -8.04
CA PRO A 68 -9.18 -2.14 -9.35
C PRO A 68 -9.81 -0.74 -9.29
N ASP A 69 -9.59 0.04 -10.33
CA ASP A 69 -10.29 1.30 -10.62
C ASP A 69 -11.26 1.10 -11.80
N PRO A 70 -12.45 0.49 -11.60
CA PRO A 70 -13.37 0.18 -12.70
C PRO A 70 -13.93 1.44 -13.38
N GLU A 71 -13.94 2.58 -12.71
CA GLU A 71 -14.40 3.86 -13.24
C GLU A 71 -13.32 4.62 -14.01
N ASN A 72 -12.06 4.14 -13.98
CA ASN A 72 -10.90 4.79 -14.61
C ASN A 72 -10.74 6.26 -14.20
N LEU A 73 -10.83 6.53 -12.89
CA LEU A 73 -10.71 7.86 -12.30
C LEU A 73 -9.32 8.48 -12.52
N ILE A 74 -8.25 7.68 -12.43
CA ILE A 74 -6.87 8.17 -12.52
C ILE A 74 -6.02 7.22 -13.36
N TYR A 75 -5.35 7.76 -14.37
CA TYR A 75 -4.39 7.03 -15.20
C TYR A 75 -3.13 7.87 -15.43
N PRO A 76 -1.94 7.24 -15.47
CA PRO A 76 -0.69 7.93 -15.75
C PRO A 76 -0.62 8.34 -17.22
N HIS A 77 -0.06 9.52 -17.50
CA HIS A 77 0.20 9.97 -18.88
C HIS A 77 1.19 9.05 -19.62
N HIS A 78 2.20 8.57 -18.89
CA HIS A 78 3.19 7.62 -19.38
C HIS A 78 3.13 6.36 -18.50
N PRO A 79 2.24 5.40 -18.80
CA PRO A 79 2.10 4.19 -18.01
C PRO A 79 3.37 3.35 -18.09
N LEU A 80 3.81 2.85 -16.94
CA LEU A 80 4.85 1.84 -16.85
C LEU A 80 4.19 0.46 -16.80
N PRO A 81 4.23 -0.32 -17.90
CA PRO A 81 3.56 -1.61 -17.96
C PRO A 81 4.22 -2.65 -17.03
N LEU A 82 3.53 -3.76 -16.83
CA LEU A 82 4.14 -4.96 -16.28
C LEU A 82 5.15 -5.53 -17.30
N TYR A 83 6.28 -6.02 -16.82
CA TYR A 83 7.26 -6.70 -17.67
C TYR A 83 6.82 -8.13 -17.99
N THR A 84 6.06 -8.73 -17.09
CA THR A 84 5.55 -10.09 -17.13
C THR A 84 4.13 -10.12 -17.67
N ASP A 85 3.82 -11.10 -18.53
CA ASP A 85 2.47 -11.31 -19.05
C ASP A 85 1.46 -11.55 -17.90
N SER A 86 0.33 -10.84 -17.96
CA SER A 86 -0.72 -10.91 -16.95
C SER A 86 -1.30 -12.31 -16.77
N LYS A 87 -1.32 -13.16 -17.80
CA LYS A 87 -1.77 -14.56 -17.70
C LYS A 87 -0.83 -15.40 -16.87
N ILE A 88 0.47 -15.15 -16.96
CA ILE A 88 1.48 -15.82 -16.14
C ILE A 88 1.28 -15.41 -14.68
N LEU A 89 1.16 -14.11 -14.42
CA LEU A 89 0.92 -13.59 -13.08
C LEU A 89 -0.38 -14.14 -12.49
N ASP A 90 -1.47 -14.17 -13.26
CA ASP A 90 -2.76 -14.70 -12.81
C ASP A 90 -2.68 -16.18 -12.42
N SER A 91 -1.97 -16.98 -13.22
CA SER A 91 -1.77 -18.42 -12.96
C SER A 91 -1.03 -18.73 -11.65
N ILE A 92 -0.31 -17.75 -11.09
CA ILE A 92 0.40 -17.90 -9.81
C ILE A 92 -0.56 -17.76 -8.62
N PHE A 93 -1.61 -16.95 -8.76
CA PHE A 93 -2.57 -16.65 -7.69
C PHE A 93 -3.72 -17.66 -7.70
N THR A 94 -3.43 -18.88 -7.23
CA THR A 94 -4.35 -20.03 -7.21
C THR A 94 -5.23 -20.14 -5.96
N GLY A 95 -5.12 -19.19 -5.02
CA GLY A 95 -5.90 -19.18 -3.79
C GLY A 95 -7.38 -18.83 -4.04
N CYS A 96 -8.25 -19.32 -3.17
CA CYS A 96 -9.71 -19.14 -3.27
C CYS A 96 -10.19 -17.76 -2.82
N ASN A 97 -9.39 -17.04 -2.05
CA ASN A 97 -9.74 -15.75 -1.45
C ASN A 97 -8.51 -14.83 -1.38
N TYR A 98 -8.76 -13.58 -0.98
CA TYR A 98 -7.73 -12.56 -0.80
C TYR A 98 -6.61 -13.03 0.13
N GLU A 99 -6.92 -13.61 1.29
CA GLU A 99 -5.91 -14.00 2.27
C GLU A 99 -4.98 -15.10 1.75
N GLU A 100 -5.51 -16.10 1.07
CA GLU A 100 -4.73 -17.18 0.46
C GLU A 100 -3.81 -16.64 -0.64
N ASN A 101 -4.33 -15.81 -1.54
CA ASN A 101 -3.51 -15.20 -2.58
C ASN A 101 -2.48 -14.21 -2.00
N TYR A 102 -2.81 -13.53 -0.90
CA TYR A 102 -1.86 -12.68 -0.19
C TYR A 102 -0.71 -13.50 0.42
N ARG A 103 -1.00 -14.67 0.99
CA ARG A 103 0.05 -15.60 1.46
C ARG A 103 0.94 -16.07 0.32
N ILE A 104 0.36 -16.37 -0.84
CA ILE A 104 1.11 -16.73 -2.05
C ILE A 104 2.02 -15.58 -2.48
N LEU A 105 1.49 -14.35 -2.53
CA LEU A 105 2.26 -13.13 -2.87
C LEU A 105 3.49 -13.00 -1.96
N VAL A 106 3.28 -13.01 -0.64
CA VAL A 106 4.36 -12.88 0.36
C VAL A 106 5.43 -13.95 0.15
N GLN A 107 5.03 -15.21 -0.05
CA GLN A 107 5.96 -16.32 -0.25
C GLN A 107 6.75 -16.17 -1.56
N LYS A 108 6.10 -15.76 -2.66
CA LYS A 108 6.75 -15.62 -3.97
C LYS A 108 7.73 -14.46 -3.98
N VAL A 109 7.34 -13.30 -3.45
CA VAL A 109 8.21 -12.12 -3.32
C VAL A 109 9.44 -12.45 -2.46
N ARG A 110 9.25 -13.12 -1.31
CA ARG A 110 10.38 -13.55 -0.46
C ARG A 110 11.33 -14.54 -1.11
N LYS A 111 10.83 -15.44 -1.97
CA LYS A 111 11.66 -16.37 -2.74
C LYS A 111 12.58 -15.66 -3.74
N LEU A 112 12.25 -14.45 -4.13
CA LEU A 112 13.04 -13.60 -5.03
C LEU A 112 14.05 -12.71 -4.27
N GLY A 113 14.16 -12.88 -2.94
CA GLY A 113 15.04 -12.06 -2.10
C GLY A 113 14.42 -10.72 -1.68
N GLU A 114 13.20 -10.43 -2.12
CA GLU A 114 12.50 -9.17 -1.84
C GLU A 114 11.50 -9.29 -0.70
N ASN A 115 11.03 -8.14 -0.20
CA ASN A 115 9.90 -8.07 0.71
C ASN A 115 8.85 -7.09 0.17
N ILE A 116 7.57 -7.39 0.41
CA ILE A 116 6.50 -6.42 0.11
C ILE A 116 6.78 -5.15 0.90
N PRO A 117 6.81 -3.96 0.26
CA PRO A 117 7.04 -2.70 0.95
C PRO A 117 6.04 -2.53 2.12
N PRO A 118 6.51 -2.15 3.32
CA PRO A 118 5.64 -2.09 4.51
C PRO A 118 4.39 -1.23 4.33
N LEU A 119 4.50 -0.13 3.58
CA LEU A 119 3.37 0.76 3.28
C LEU A 119 2.33 0.09 2.37
N VAL A 120 2.77 -0.62 1.33
CA VAL A 120 1.87 -1.39 0.44
C VAL A 120 1.10 -2.40 1.28
N ASN A 121 1.79 -3.16 2.13
CA ASN A 121 1.15 -4.10 3.05
C ASN A 121 0.19 -3.42 4.03
N ALA A 122 0.54 -2.24 4.56
CA ALA A 122 -0.34 -1.50 5.45
C ALA A 122 -1.65 -1.14 4.73
N TYR A 123 -1.57 -0.54 3.55
CA TYR A 123 -2.75 -0.05 2.82
C TYR A 123 -3.70 -1.16 2.36
N MET A 124 -3.16 -2.26 1.82
CA MET A 124 -3.99 -3.38 1.36
C MET A 124 -4.79 -4.06 2.50
N ASN A 125 -4.40 -3.84 3.76
CA ASN A 125 -5.08 -4.38 4.94
C ASN A 125 -5.95 -3.35 5.68
N LEU A 126 -6.19 -2.16 5.12
CA LEU A 126 -7.04 -1.13 5.74
C LEU A 126 -8.49 -1.23 5.30
N SER A 127 -8.73 -1.60 4.06
CA SER A 127 -10.05 -1.58 3.45
C SER A 127 -10.09 -2.56 2.29
N SER A 128 -11.24 -3.21 2.10
CA SER A 128 -11.51 -4.05 0.93
C SER A 128 -11.93 -3.26 -0.31
N THR A 129 -12.13 -1.94 -0.20
CA THR A 129 -12.61 -1.08 -1.31
C THR A 129 -11.58 -0.05 -1.74
N MET A 130 -10.33 -0.16 -1.27
CA MET A 130 -9.22 0.63 -1.79
C MET A 130 -9.18 0.50 -3.31
N LYS A 131 -8.85 1.60 -4.00
CA LYS A 131 -8.53 1.59 -5.42
C LYS A 131 -7.03 1.78 -5.61
N SER A 132 -6.46 1.03 -6.53
CA SER A 132 -5.11 1.22 -7.06
C SER A 132 -5.22 1.69 -8.50
N PHE A 133 -4.33 2.61 -8.89
CA PHE A 133 -4.31 3.20 -10.21
C PHE A 133 -3.10 2.72 -11.02
N GLY A 134 -2.91 3.26 -12.22
CA GLY A 134 -1.73 2.96 -13.01
C GLY A 134 -0.42 3.37 -12.33
N THR A 135 0.68 2.74 -12.75
CA THR A 135 2.03 3.04 -12.27
C THR A 135 2.76 3.91 -13.28
N ALA A 136 3.50 4.91 -12.80
CA ALA A 136 4.35 5.77 -13.62
C ALA A 136 5.78 5.77 -13.09
N LEU A 137 6.75 5.98 -13.99
CA LEU A 137 8.10 6.33 -13.59
C LEU A 137 8.14 7.80 -13.17
N ASN A 138 8.71 8.07 -12.00
CA ASN A 138 9.03 9.41 -11.51
C ASN A 138 10.55 9.61 -11.62
N ASP A 139 10.98 10.08 -12.78
CA ASP A 139 12.38 10.40 -13.10
C ASP A 139 12.85 11.71 -12.47
N HIS A 140 11.93 12.62 -12.14
CA HIS A 140 12.22 13.88 -11.47
C HIS A 140 12.47 13.76 -9.96
N PHE A 141 12.05 12.65 -9.33
CA PHE A 141 12.16 12.46 -7.89
C PHE A 141 12.79 11.11 -7.52
N GLY A 142 14.06 10.95 -7.89
CA GLY A 142 14.89 9.82 -7.43
C GLY A 142 14.73 8.54 -8.22
N GLU A 143 14.20 8.62 -9.44
CA GLU A 143 14.03 7.50 -10.38
C GLU A 143 13.31 6.32 -9.72
N VAL A 144 12.06 6.55 -9.36
CA VAL A 144 11.22 5.56 -8.67
C VAL A 144 9.94 5.33 -9.41
N GLU A 145 9.34 4.17 -9.20
CA GLU A 145 8.03 3.85 -9.72
C GLU A 145 6.96 4.18 -8.70
N GLU A 146 5.89 4.84 -9.14
CA GLU A 146 4.83 5.32 -8.28
C GLU A 146 3.47 4.83 -8.75
N THR A 147 2.74 4.21 -7.84
CA THR A 147 1.37 3.74 -8.06
C THR A 147 0.43 4.55 -7.20
N GLY A 148 -0.55 5.22 -7.82
CA GLY A 148 -1.56 5.95 -7.09
C GLY A 148 -2.50 5.00 -6.32
N ILE A 149 -2.99 5.44 -5.17
CA ILE A 149 -4.00 4.74 -4.37
C ILE A 149 -5.06 5.71 -3.86
N LEU A 150 -6.29 5.22 -3.71
CA LEU A 150 -7.40 5.95 -3.10
C LEU A 150 -8.08 5.07 -2.05
N LEU A 151 -8.31 5.62 -0.86
CA LEU A 151 -9.10 4.99 0.19
C LEU A 151 -10.37 5.78 0.46
N THR A 152 -11.49 5.06 0.55
CA THR A 152 -12.75 5.60 1.08
C THR A 152 -12.72 5.52 2.58
N VAL A 153 -12.85 6.66 3.28
CA VAL A 153 -12.75 6.74 4.73
C VAL A 153 -13.80 5.87 5.44
N ALA A 154 -15.02 5.85 4.90
CA ALA A 154 -16.12 5.06 5.45
C ALA A 154 -15.90 3.55 5.40
N ASP A 155 -15.00 3.08 4.53
CA ASP A 155 -14.75 1.66 4.28
C ASP A 155 -13.49 1.15 4.99
N ILE A 156 -12.85 1.98 5.81
CA ILE A 156 -11.72 1.56 6.64
C ILE A 156 -12.24 0.60 7.70
N PHE A 157 -11.60 -0.56 7.85
CA PHE A 157 -12.08 -1.60 8.76
C PHE A 157 -12.23 -1.10 10.21
N PRO A 158 -13.36 -1.38 10.88
CA PRO A 158 -13.64 -0.89 12.23
C PRO A 158 -12.55 -1.23 13.25
N VAL A 159 -11.92 -2.40 13.15
CA VAL A 159 -10.82 -2.80 14.05
C VAL A 159 -9.61 -1.85 13.93
N LYS A 160 -9.36 -1.29 12.74
CA LYS A 160 -8.32 -0.27 12.51
C LYS A 160 -8.79 1.10 12.98
N VAL A 161 -10.06 1.42 12.75
CA VAL A 161 -10.68 2.65 13.25
C VAL A 161 -10.61 2.71 14.77
N GLU A 162 -11.14 1.70 15.46
CA GLU A 162 -11.20 1.64 16.92
C GLU A 162 -9.81 1.72 17.56
N ARG A 163 -8.81 1.07 16.98
CA ARG A 163 -7.43 1.07 17.51
C ARG A 163 -6.73 2.44 17.47
N HIS A 164 -7.09 3.31 16.51
CA HIS A 164 -6.38 4.57 16.26
C HIS A 164 -7.23 5.83 16.45
N LEU A 165 -8.55 5.72 16.36
CA LEU A 165 -9.48 6.86 16.41
C LEU A 165 -10.18 7.03 17.76
N THR A 166 -10.34 5.96 18.56
CA THR A 166 -11.09 6.06 19.84
C THR A 166 -10.32 6.72 20.97
N THR A 167 -8.99 6.79 20.87
CA THR A 167 -8.11 7.39 21.88
C THR A 167 -8.05 8.91 21.78
N TYR A 168 -8.44 9.50 20.64
CA TYR A 168 -8.44 10.95 20.43
C TYR A 168 -9.74 11.56 20.96
N LYS A 169 -9.64 12.34 22.04
CA LYS A 169 -10.75 13.15 22.57
C LYS A 169 -10.66 14.56 21.99
N LYS A 170 -11.72 15.01 21.29
CA LYS A 170 -11.88 16.41 20.91
C LYS A 170 -11.84 17.25 22.20
N GLN A 171 -10.89 18.18 22.29
CA GLN A 171 -10.87 19.20 23.34
C GLN A 171 -11.88 20.29 23.02
#